data_AF-A0A936H172-F1
#
_entry.id   AF-A0A936H172-F1
#
_cell.length_a   1.000
_cell.length_b   1.000
_cell.length_c   1.000
_cell.angle_alpha   90.00
_cell.angle_beta   90.00
_cell.angle_gamma   90.00
#
_symmetry.space_group_name_H-M   'P 1'
#
loop_
_entity.id
_entity.type
_entity.pdbx_description
1 polymer ?
#
loop_
_entity_poly.entity_id
_entity_poly.type
_entity_poly.pdbx_seq_one_letter_code
_entity_poly.pdbx_strand_id
1 'polypeptide(L)'
;MNALKTTILPILLATVWISLSEFVRNEFLLKSYWTAHYENMGLIFPSEPVNGAMWGVWSLLFAIAIFILSRKFTLWQTTFLAWGVGFVLMWVVTGNLGVLPYGILVYAVPLSLLEAFWASWIIRKISIQNTQN
;
A
#
# COMPACT_ATOMS: atom_id res chain seq x y z
N MET A 1 23.82 -18.24 0.07
CA MET A 1 22.87 -17.11 0.21
C MET A 1 21.97 -17.34 1.41
N ASN A 2 21.97 -16.44 2.40
CA ASN A 2 21.07 -16.55 3.54
C ASN A 2 19.69 -16.00 3.15
N ALA A 3 18.72 -16.88 2.87
CA ALA A 3 17.37 -16.52 2.37
C ALA A 3 16.68 -15.46 3.25
N LEU A 4 17.01 -15.43 4.54
CA LEU A 4 16.55 -14.44 5.50
C LEU A 4 16.87 -13.00 5.07
N LYS A 5 18.08 -12.75 4.54
CA LYS A 5 18.55 -11.39 4.19
C LYS A 5 18.12 -10.96 2.79
N THR A 6 18.04 -11.89 1.84
CA THR A 6 17.75 -11.58 0.42
C THR A 6 16.26 -11.59 0.07
N THR A 7 15.44 -12.23 0.90
CA THR A 7 14.01 -12.43 0.65
C THR A 7 13.14 -11.89 1.77
N ILE A 8 13.34 -12.38 3.00
CA ILE A 8 12.44 -12.05 4.12
C ILE A 8 12.61 -10.59 4.57
N LEU A 9 13.84 -10.16 4.84
CA LEU A 9 14.12 -8.81 5.33
C LEU A 9 13.59 -7.68 4.41
N PRO A 10 13.80 -7.70 3.08
CA PRO A 10 13.22 -6.69 2.20
C PRO A 10 11.69 -6.62 2.26
N ILE A 11 11.01 -7.78 2.35
CA ILE A 11 9.54 -7.84 2.42
C ILE A 11 9.06 -7.24 3.74
N LEU A 12 9.68 -7.58 4.88
CA LEU A 12 9.28 -7.04 6.18
C LEU A 12 9.47 -5.53 6.25
N LEU A 13 10.60 -5.00 5.75
CA LEU A 13 10.84 -3.56 5.74
C LEU A 13 9.87 -2.80 4.83
N ALA A 14 9.55 -3.36 3.66
CA ALA A 14 8.51 -2.80 2.80
C ALA A 14 7.12 -2.87 3.45
N THR A 15 6.81 -3.96 4.16
CA THR A 15 5.55 -4.10 4.91
C THR A 15 5.41 -3.04 5.99
N VAL A 16 6.47 -2.79 6.77
CA VAL A 16 6.48 -1.73 7.79
C VAL A 16 6.27 -0.36 7.15
N TRP A 17 6.97 -0.09 6.05
CA TRP A 17 6.81 1.17 5.31
C TRP A 17 5.38 1.38 4.82
N ILE A 18 4.80 0.38 4.14
CA ILE A 18 3.43 0.42 3.62
C ILE A 18 2.44 0.64 4.77
N SER A 19 2.55 -0.14 5.86
CA SER A 19 1.65 -0.02 7.02
C SER A 19 1.73 1.35 7.69
N LEU A 20 2.92 1.93 7.83
CA LEU A 20 3.06 3.29 8.38
C LEU A 20 2.43 4.34 7.46
N SER A 21 2.63 4.21 6.15
CA SER A 21 2.04 5.10 5.15
C SER A 21 0.51 5.01 5.14
N GLU A 22 -0.06 3.81 5.16
CA GLU A 22 -1.50 3.58 5.26
C GLU A 22 -2.09 4.17 6.54
N PHE A 23 -1.41 3.95 7.67
CA PHE A 23 -1.87 4.45 8.96
C PHE A 23 -1.87 5.99 8.99
N VAL A 24 -0.75 6.62 8.62
CA VAL A 24 -0.67 8.09 8.59
C VAL A 24 -1.72 8.68 7.66
N ARG A 25 -1.90 8.09 6.47
CA ARG A 25 -2.86 8.58 5.49
C ARG A 25 -4.30 8.40 5.95
N ASN A 26 -4.70 7.21 6.40
CA ASN A 26 -6.10 6.95 6.71
C ASN A 26 -6.51 7.45 8.09
N GLU A 27 -5.64 7.38 9.10
CA GLU A 27 -6.00 7.75 10.47
C GLU A 27 -5.89 9.25 10.71
N PHE A 28 -4.85 9.91 10.17
CA PHE A 28 -4.62 11.33 10.43
C PHE A 28 -5.11 12.25 9.32
N LEU A 29 -4.92 11.89 8.04
CA LEU A 29 -5.25 12.80 6.92
C LEU A 29 -6.67 12.61 6.39
N LEU A 30 -7.12 11.36 6.22
CA LEU A 30 -8.34 11.06 5.47
C LEU A 30 -9.54 10.65 6.33
N LYS A 31 -9.37 10.47 7.65
CA LYS A 31 -10.41 9.96 8.53
C LYS A 31 -11.71 10.77 8.46
N SER A 32 -11.61 12.11 8.47
CA SER A 32 -12.76 13.00 8.39
C SER A 32 -13.54 12.88 7.08
N TYR A 33 -12.84 12.69 5.96
CA TYR A 33 -13.46 12.48 4.64
C TYR A 33 -14.22 11.15 4.62
N TRP A 34 -13.63 10.10 5.17
CA TRP A 34 -14.27 8.78 5.26
C TRP A 34 -15.51 8.82 6.14
N THR A 35 -15.41 9.37 7.35
CA THR A 35 -16.54 9.43 8.29
C THR A 35 -17.69 10.28 7.74
N ALA A 36 -17.40 11.44 7.17
CA ALA A 36 -18.43 12.31 6.60
C ALA A 36 -19.13 11.68 5.39
N HIS A 37 -18.38 10.98 4.52
CA HIS A 37 -18.96 10.28 3.37
C HIS A 37 -19.89 9.15 3.80
N TYR A 38 -19.48 8.34 4.77
CA TYR A 38 -20.30 7.25 5.29
C TYR A 38 -21.54 7.77 6.01
N GLU A 39 -21.41 8.84 6.81
CA GLU A 39 -22.53 9.49 7.47
C GLU A 39 -23.56 10.04 6.46
N ASN A 40 -23.10 10.65 5.37
CA ASN A 40 -23.97 11.11 4.28
C ASN A 40 -24.70 9.96 3.56
N MET A 41 -24.15 8.75 3.59
CA MET A 41 -24.82 7.54 3.09
C MET A 41 -25.76 6.90 4.14
N GLY A 42 -25.86 7.47 5.35
CA GLY A 42 -26.58 6.86 6.47
C GLY A 42 -25.89 5.62 7.05
N LEU A 43 -24.57 5.49 6.86
CA LEU A 43 -23.75 4.37 7.31
C LEU A 43 -22.76 4.81 8.39
N ILE A 44 -22.33 3.86 9.21
CA ILE A 44 -21.25 4.08 10.17
C ILE A 44 -19.94 3.64 9.51
N PHE A 45 -18.92 4.51 9.52
CA PHE A 45 -17.60 4.16 9.01
C PHE A 45 -16.93 3.10 9.90
N PRO A 46 -16.47 1.96 9.34
CA PRO A 46 -15.90 0.87 10.13
C PRO A 46 -14.47 1.20 10.58
N SER A 47 -14.32 2.00 11.64
CA SER A 47 -13.02 2.41 12.20
C SER A 47 -12.52 1.55 13.36
N GLU A 48 -13.08 0.34 13.54
CA GLU A 48 -12.62 -0.57 14.60
C GLU A 48 -11.16 -1.02 14.40
N PRO A 49 -10.40 -1.28 15.49
CA PRO A 49 -9.00 -1.71 15.40
C PRO A 49 -8.77 -2.94 14.51
N VAL A 50 -9.76 -3.84 14.41
CA VAL A 50 -9.71 -5.01 13.54
C VAL A 50 -9.53 -4.64 12.05
N ASN A 51 -10.11 -3.52 11.61
CA ASN A 51 -9.94 -3.05 10.23
C ASN A 51 -8.52 -2.51 10.01
N GLY A 52 -7.91 -1.90 11.02
CA GLY A 52 -6.50 -1.54 11.00
C GLY A 52 -5.58 -2.76 10.88
N ALA A 53 -5.91 -3.86 11.57
CA ALA A 53 -5.18 -5.12 11.42
C ALA A 53 -5.30 -5.70 10.00
N MET A 54 -6.47 -5.60 9.38
CA MET A 54 -6.67 -6.02 7.99
C MET A 54 -5.84 -5.19 7.00
N TRP A 55 -5.66 -3.88 7.25
CA TRP A 55 -4.71 -3.06 6.50
C TRP A 55 -3.28 -3.58 6.65
N GLY A 56 -2.86 -3.99 7.85
CA GLY A 56 -1.54 -4.61 8.06
C GLY A 56 -1.36 -5.92 7.28
N VAL A 57 -2.39 -6.77 7.23
CA VAL A 57 -2.38 -8.00 6.41
C VAL A 57 -2.28 -7.64 4.92
N TRP A 58 -3.06 -6.67 4.46
CA TRP A 58 -2.99 -6.19 3.08
C TRP A 58 -1.60 -5.64 2.74
N SER A 59 -0.96 -4.87 3.64
CA SER A 59 0.41 -4.36 3.46
C SER A 59 1.43 -5.47 3.24
N LEU A 60 1.32 -6.57 4.00
CA LEU A 60 2.21 -7.72 3.85
C LEU A 60 2.02 -8.41 2.49
N LEU A 61 0.77 -8.66 2.11
CA LEU A 61 0.44 -9.28 0.83
C LEU A 61 0.92 -8.39 -0.34
N PHE A 62 0.73 -7.08 -0.22
CA PHE A 62 1.18 -6.12 -1.20
C PHE A 62 2.71 -6.07 -1.31
N ALA A 63 3.44 -6.08 -0.18
CA ALA A 63 4.90 -6.17 -0.16
C ALA A 63 5.41 -7.47 -0.83
N ILE A 64 4.76 -8.61 -0.59
CA ILE A 64 5.07 -9.88 -1.26
C ILE A 64 4.85 -9.77 -2.78
N ALA A 65 3.74 -9.17 -3.21
CA ALA A 65 3.46 -8.96 -4.62
C ALA A 65 4.52 -8.06 -5.28
N ILE A 66 4.88 -6.94 -4.65
CA ILE A 66 5.96 -6.05 -5.12
C ILE A 66 7.28 -6.82 -5.21
N PHE A 67 7.58 -7.67 -4.24
CA PHE A 67 8.77 -8.50 -4.26
C PHE A 67 8.81 -9.42 -5.47
N ILE A 68 7.73 -10.15 -5.75
CA ILE A 68 7.63 -11.05 -6.90
C ILE A 68 7.79 -10.27 -8.21
N LEU A 69 7.12 -9.11 -8.34
CA LEU A 69 7.22 -8.25 -9.52
C LEU A 69 8.65 -7.72 -9.70
N SER A 70 9.32 -7.32 -8.63
CA SER A 70 10.69 -6.76 -8.67
C SER A 70 11.73 -7.74 -9.23
N ARG A 71 11.44 -9.05 -9.23
CA ARG A 71 12.32 -10.08 -9.81
C ARG A 71 12.30 -10.11 -11.33
N LYS A 72 11.27 -9.53 -11.95
CA LYS A 72 11.08 -9.54 -13.41
C LYS A 72 11.14 -8.15 -14.03
N PHE A 73 10.81 -7.11 -13.26
CA PHE A 73 10.61 -5.77 -13.78
C PHE A 73 11.64 -4.75 -13.26
N THR A 74 11.78 -3.64 -13.97
CA THR A 74 12.56 -2.48 -13.50
C THR A 74 11.89 -1.83 -12.29
N LEU A 75 12.59 -0.92 -11.60
CA LEU A 75 12.03 -0.18 -10.46
C LEU A 75 10.72 0.51 -10.86
N TRP A 76 10.75 1.30 -11.94
CA TRP A 76 9.59 2.05 -12.40
C TRP A 76 8.44 1.15 -12.87
N GLN A 77 8.74 0.08 -13.61
CA GLN A 77 7.73 -0.91 -14.01
C GLN A 77 7.08 -1.55 -12.78
N THR A 78 7.87 -1.94 -11.79
CA THR A 78 7.36 -2.52 -10.53
C THR A 78 6.48 -1.51 -9.80
N THR A 79 6.93 -0.26 -9.65
CA THR A 79 6.19 0.81 -8.99
C THR A 79 4.83 1.05 -9.63
N PHE A 80 4.77 1.31 -10.94
CA PHE A 80 3.50 1.63 -11.61
C PHE A 80 2.57 0.42 -11.70
N LEU A 81 3.11 -0.78 -11.91
CA LEU A 81 2.29 -2.00 -11.94
C LEU A 81 1.72 -2.30 -10.55
N ALA A 82 2.54 -2.26 -9.50
CA ALA A 82 2.11 -2.45 -8.12
C ALA A 82 1.07 -1.39 -7.71
N TRP A 83 1.32 -0.11 -8.01
CA TRP A 83 0.38 0.96 -7.73
C TRP A 83 -0.96 0.76 -8.45
N GLY A 84 -0.91 0.39 -9.74
CA GLY A 84 -2.09 0.07 -10.52
C GLY A 84 -2.92 -1.04 -9.90
N VAL A 85 -2.30 -2.18 -9.58
CA VAL A 85 -3.03 -3.35 -9.05
C VAL A 85 -3.46 -3.20 -7.58
N GLY A 86 -2.63 -2.55 -6.75
CA GLY A 86 -2.89 -2.38 -5.33
C GLY A 86 -3.89 -1.29 -5.01
N PHE A 87 -3.91 -0.21 -5.79
CA PHE A 87 -4.73 0.97 -5.53
C PHE A 87 -5.77 1.25 -6.60
N VAL A 88 -5.32 1.44 -7.85
CA VAL A 88 -6.21 1.93 -8.91
C VAL A 88 -7.35 0.95 -9.17
N LEU A 89 -7.06 -0.35 -9.24
CA LEU A 89 -8.10 -1.37 -9.42
C LEU A 89 -9.10 -1.39 -8.23
N MET A 90 -8.61 -1.21 -7.01
CA MET A 90 -9.48 -1.11 -5.82
C MET A 90 -10.39 0.12 -5.91
N TRP A 91 -9.85 1.28 -6.28
CA TRP A 91 -10.63 2.51 -6.43
C TRP A 91 -11.68 2.45 -7.53
N VAL A 92 -11.42 1.72 -8.63
CA VAL A 92 -12.44 1.47 -9.66
C VAL A 92 -13.64 0.74 -9.06
N VAL A 93 -13.39 -0.32 -8.27
CA VAL A 93 -14.47 -1.11 -7.66
C VAL A 93 -15.20 -0.31 -6.57
N THR A 94 -14.47 0.35 -5.66
CA THR A 94 -15.08 1.12 -4.58
C THR A 94 -15.78 2.39 -5.06
N GLY A 95 -15.27 3.01 -6.14
CA GLY A 95 -15.92 4.10 -6.84
C GLY A 95 -17.22 3.66 -7.51
N ASN A 96 -17.23 2.50 -8.18
CA ASN A 96 -18.44 1.91 -8.76
C ASN A 96 -19.51 1.59 -7.69
N LEU A 97 -19.08 1.11 -6.52
CA LEU A 97 -19.99 0.84 -5.39
C LEU A 97 -20.46 2.11 -4.67
N GLY A 98 -19.96 3.29 -5.03
CA GLY A 98 -20.32 4.57 -4.39
C GLY A 98 -19.74 4.77 -2.98
N VAL A 99 -18.93 3.83 -2.49
CA VAL A 99 -18.37 3.88 -1.13
C VAL A 99 -17.06 4.67 -1.04
N LEU A 100 -16.47 5.05 -2.18
CA LEU A 100 -15.25 5.84 -2.25
C LEU A 100 -15.56 7.35 -2.23
N PRO A 101 -15.10 8.11 -1.21
CA PRO A 101 -15.17 9.57 -1.24
C PRO A 101 -14.15 10.14 -2.23
N TYR A 102 -14.59 10.58 -3.40
CA TYR A 102 -13.69 11.10 -4.46
C TYR A 102 -12.77 12.24 -4.01
N GLY A 103 -13.18 13.04 -3.01
CA GLY A 103 -12.35 14.11 -2.43
C GLY A 103 -11.02 13.61 -1.86
N ILE A 104 -10.93 12.35 -1.43
CA ILE A 104 -9.67 11.79 -0.90
C ILE A 104 -8.62 11.60 -1.99
N LEU A 105 -9.02 11.46 -3.26
CA LEU A 105 -8.10 11.09 -4.35
C LEU A 105 -7.01 12.13 -4.58
N VAL A 106 -7.27 13.41 -4.25
CA VAL A 106 -6.28 14.49 -4.31
C VAL A 106 -5.05 14.16 -3.46
N TYR A 107 -5.25 13.48 -2.32
CA TYR A 107 -4.16 13.04 -1.43
C TYR A 107 -3.80 11.57 -1.66
N ALA A 108 -4.79 10.70 -1.88
CA ALA A 108 -4.58 9.27 -2.01
C ALA A 108 -3.76 8.91 -3.25
N VAL A 109 -3.95 9.58 -4.40
CA VAL A 109 -3.17 9.35 -5.62
C VAL A 109 -1.68 9.61 -5.41
N PRO A 110 -1.22 10.82 -5.01
CA PRO A 110 0.20 11.09 -4.85
C PRO A 110 0.83 10.27 -3.73
N LEU A 111 0.14 10.10 -2.59
CA LEU A 111 0.69 9.39 -1.44
C LEU A 111 0.82 7.88 -1.69
N SER A 112 -0.17 7.24 -2.31
CA SER A 112 -0.09 5.80 -2.64
C SER A 112 0.95 5.50 -3.73
N LEU A 113 1.16 6.42 -4.67
CA LEU A 113 2.22 6.27 -5.67
C LEU A 113 3.61 6.35 -5.01
N LEU A 114 3.82 7.31 -4.10
CA LEU A 114 5.04 7.42 -3.31
C LEU A 114 5.26 6.18 -2.44
N GLU A 115 4.20 5.67 -1.83
CA GLU A 115 4.23 4.46 -1.02
C GLU A 115 4.71 3.25 -1.84
N ALA A 116 4.09 3.00 -3.01
CA ALA A 116 4.47 1.93 -3.91
C ALA A 116 5.90 2.09 -4.45
N PHE A 117 6.33 3.33 -4.72
CA PHE A 117 7.70 3.64 -5.15
C PHE A 117 8.73 3.25 -4.09
N TRP A 118 8.55 3.75 -2.86
CA TRP A 118 9.49 3.49 -1.78
C TRP A 118 9.51 2.02 -1.37
N ALA A 119 8.37 1.34 -1.35
CA ALA A 119 8.31 -0.11 -1.13
C ALA A 119 9.10 -0.88 -2.21
N SER A 120 8.92 -0.53 -3.48
CA SER A 120 9.66 -1.12 -4.61
C SER A 120 11.16 -0.84 -4.51
N TRP A 121 11.54 0.37 -4.09
CA TRP A 121 12.92 0.77 -3.91
C TRP A 121 13.60 0.02 -2.75
N ILE A 122 12.95 -0.08 -1.59
CA ILE A 122 13.42 -0.85 -0.42
C ILE A 122 13.72 -2.29 -0.86
N ILE A 123 12.76 -2.93 -1.51
CA ILE A 123 12.87 -4.32 -1.95
C ILE A 123 14.07 -4.50 -2.90
N ARG A 124 14.19 -3.62 -3.90
CA ARG A 124 15.25 -3.69 -4.90
C ARG A 124 16.63 -3.43 -4.27
N LYS A 125 16.76 -2.40 -3.45
CA LYS A 125 18.03 -1.97 -2.86
C LYS A 125 18.61 -3.05 -1.95
N ILE A 126 17.79 -3.59 -1.05
CA ILE A 126 18.23 -4.57 -0.05
C ILE A 126 18.46 -5.94 -0.69
N SER A 127 17.66 -6.32 -1.68
CA SER A 127 17.87 -7.58 -2.43
C SER A 127 19.19 -7.57 -3.21
N ILE A 128 19.54 -6.45 -3.84
CA ILE A 128 20.79 -6.32 -4.63
C ILE A 128 22.02 -6.30 -3.73
N GLN A 129 22.01 -5.53 -2.63
CA GLN A 129 23.15 -5.43 -1.72
C GLN A 129 23.57 -6.78 -1.13
N ASN A 130 22.62 -7.67 -0.84
CA ASN A 130 22.94 -8.99 -0.31
C ASN A 130 23.34 -10.03 -1.38
N THR A 131 23.33 -9.65 -2.67
CA THR A 131 23.83 -10.51 -3.75
C THR A 131 25.31 -10.22 -4.04
N GLN A 132 25.82 -9.05 -3.65
CA GLN A 132 27.22 -8.64 -3.86
C GLN A 132 28.15 -8.89 -2.65
N ASN A 133 27.58 -9.31 -1.52
CA ASN A 133 28.30 -9.71 -0.29
C ASN A 133 28.15 -11.22 -0.07
#